data_AF-A0A8G2F3B7-F1
#
_entry.id   AF-A0A8G2F3B7-F1
#
_cell.length_a   1.000
_cell.length_b   1.000
_cell.length_c   1.000
_cell.angle_alpha   90.00
_cell.angle_beta   90.00
_cell.angle_gamma   90.00
#
_symmetry.space_group_name_H-M   'P 1'
#
loop_
_entity.id
_entity.type
_entity.pdbx_description
1 polymer ?
#
loop_
_entity_poly.entity_id
_entity_poly.type
_entity_poly.pdbx_seq_one_letter_code
_entity_poly.pdbx_strand_id
1 'polypeptide(L)'
;MNKSMIMVAMAAVAMTSCSNNEFDGPEVPVEGDRMELKIGTGVDGMTTRSVITRTPISTNDNVTADFLCFMATQADGVINTDTLSTLYDKTTGTFTANATAQAVSLTKILYYPGDRNESTLRAYVAGVHPAGGTLNNQTVTFASTDGQQDVMFAKPVDFKTAEAAASANASLEFSHQTSQLYFMADTVAYNPTTGGAFAGPVTIKSIEVINAQVPKSMNVATGAITWTNKANLSVQNVSSEALTDELKSVCDPVMVAPSAEIRLNVVISVNGEDKTFPNVLIKKDATSNLVSVVGKKHKISLKFNAPAYADQSKIQLNVSASVIEWAEGDSGEAEL
;
A
#
# COMPACT_ATOMS: atom_id res chain seq x y z
N MET A 1 71.52 30.56 8.79
CA MET A 1 70.79 29.82 7.73
C MET A 1 70.01 28.69 8.38
N ASN A 2 68.70 28.67 8.14
CA ASN A 2 67.74 27.55 8.27
C ASN A 2 67.46 26.99 9.67
N LYS A 3 66.25 26.54 10.05
CA LYS A 3 64.86 26.68 9.58
C LYS A 3 63.98 26.16 10.75
N SER A 4 62.78 26.71 10.86
CA SER A 4 61.68 26.38 11.79
C SER A 4 61.35 24.89 11.93
N MET A 5 60.85 24.46 13.10
CA MET A 5 59.55 23.76 13.21
C MET A 5 59.07 23.64 14.67
N ILE A 6 57.92 24.27 14.92
CA ILE A 6 57.05 24.12 16.09
C ILE A 6 56.30 22.79 15.95
N MET A 7 56.28 21.95 16.99
CA MET A 7 55.36 20.82 17.09
C MET A 7 54.47 20.95 18.32
N VAL A 8 53.17 20.87 18.05
CA VAL A 8 52.02 20.98 18.94
C VAL A 8 51.86 19.69 19.74
N ALA A 9 51.65 19.81 21.05
CA ALA A 9 51.26 18.72 21.93
C ALA A 9 49.77 18.38 21.72
N MET A 10 49.48 17.18 21.25
CA MET A 10 48.11 16.66 21.10
C MET A 10 47.74 15.89 22.38
N ALA A 11 46.76 16.41 23.12
CA ALA A 11 46.25 15.78 24.33
C ALA A 11 45.40 14.55 23.97
N ALA A 12 45.75 13.39 24.53
CA ALA A 12 44.96 12.18 24.46
C ALA A 12 43.81 12.26 25.49
N VAL A 13 42.56 12.26 25.01
CA VAL A 13 41.38 12.06 25.87
C VAL A 13 40.97 10.60 25.72
N ALA A 14 41.29 9.80 26.74
CA ALA A 14 40.70 8.49 26.93
C ALA A 14 39.28 8.67 27.47
N MET A 15 38.26 8.37 26.66
CA MET A 15 36.92 8.13 27.18
C MET A 15 36.68 6.63 27.22
N THR A 16 36.88 6.06 28.41
CA THR A 16 36.28 4.79 28.81
C THR A 16 34.77 4.99 28.94
N SER A 17 33.98 4.29 28.13
CA SER A 17 32.58 4.04 28.42
C SER A 17 32.34 2.54 28.29
N CYS A 18 32.12 1.88 29.43
CA CYS A 18 31.66 0.51 29.51
C CYS A 18 30.14 0.48 29.61
N SER A 19 29.56 -0.40 28.78
CA SER A 19 28.37 -1.23 28.97
C SER A 19 26.98 -0.58 29.10
N ASN A 20 26.08 -0.93 28.17
CA ASN A 20 25.16 -2.06 28.42
C ASN A 20 24.38 -2.50 27.15
N ASN A 21 24.25 -3.83 27.04
CA ASN A 21 23.50 -4.63 26.09
C ASN A 21 23.97 -4.61 24.63
N GLU A 22 25.09 -5.28 24.40
CA GLU A 22 25.39 -5.91 23.12
C GLU A 22 24.32 -6.98 22.85
N PHE A 23 23.51 -6.73 21.82
CA PHE A 23 23.03 -7.83 21.01
C PHE A 23 24.30 -8.35 20.33
N ASP A 24 24.79 -9.52 20.72
CA ASP A 24 25.87 -10.23 20.01
C ASP A 24 25.34 -10.62 18.63
N GLY A 25 25.28 -9.62 17.74
CA GLY A 25 25.29 -9.85 16.31
C GLY A 25 26.69 -10.36 15.92
N PRO A 26 26.79 -11.11 14.81
CA PRO A 26 28.09 -11.56 14.32
C PRO A 26 29.07 -10.39 14.15
N GLU A 27 30.34 -10.66 14.42
CA GLU A 27 31.46 -9.73 14.34
C GLU A 27 31.42 -8.91 13.03
N VAL A 28 31.51 -7.58 13.13
CA VAL A 28 31.37 -6.68 11.97
C VAL A 28 32.67 -6.66 11.17
N PRO A 29 32.68 -6.99 9.86
CA PRO A 29 33.88 -6.94 9.04
C PRO A 29 34.44 -5.52 8.89
N VAL A 30 35.75 -5.40 8.69
CA VAL A 30 36.45 -4.13 8.43
C VAL A 30 35.87 -3.46 7.18
N GLU A 31 35.70 -2.13 7.21
CA GLU A 31 34.93 -1.33 6.24
C GLU A 31 35.33 -1.50 4.75
N GLY A 32 36.53 -2.01 4.46
CA GLY A 32 37.01 -2.30 3.09
C GLY A 32 36.53 -3.62 2.48
N ASP A 33 36.02 -4.56 3.28
CA ASP A 33 35.61 -5.91 2.82
C ASP A 33 34.09 -6.09 2.73
N ARG A 34 33.32 -5.04 3.04
CA ARG A 34 31.85 -5.08 3.01
C ARG A 34 31.33 -4.91 1.59
N MET A 35 30.39 -5.78 1.20
CA MET A 35 29.77 -5.74 -0.12
C MET A 35 28.39 -5.07 -0.04
N GLU A 36 28.21 -3.98 -0.79
CA GLU A 36 26.92 -3.26 -0.89
C GLU A 36 25.86 -4.11 -1.60
N LEU A 37 24.63 -4.07 -1.10
CA LEU A 37 23.47 -4.66 -1.76
C LEU A 37 22.83 -3.63 -2.71
N LYS A 38 22.99 -3.83 -4.02
CA LYS A 38 22.37 -2.96 -5.03
C LYS A 38 20.95 -3.39 -5.35
N ILE A 39 20.01 -2.45 -5.19
CA ILE A 39 18.58 -2.70 -5.27
C ILE A 39 17.92 -1.75 -6.29
N GLY A 40 17.14 -2.31 -7.20
CA GLY A 40 16.11 -1.59 -7.97
C GLY A 40 14.71 -2.06 -7.60
N THR A 41 13.67 -1.32 -7.97
CA THR A 41 12.28 -1.63 -7.60
C THR A 41 11.29 -1.43 -8.74
N GLY A 42 10.33 -2.34 -8.90
CA GLY A 42 9.14 -2.16 -9.74
C GLY A 42 7.87 -2.30 -8.90
N VAL A 43 6.74 -1.84 -9.43
CA VAL A 43 5.41 -2.11 -8.85
C VAL A 43 4.59 -2.86 -9.90
N ASP A 44 4.05 -4.01 -9.51
CA ASP A 44 3.27 -4.87 -10.39
C ASP A 44 1.95 -4.18 -10.79
N GLY A 45 1.52 -4.44 -12.02
CA GLY A 45 0.24 -4.01 -12.56
C GLY A 45 0.13 -2.57 -13.05
N MET A 46 1.15 -1.72 -12.92
CA MET A 46 1.09 -0.29 -13.28
C MET A 46 0.60 0.00 -14.72
N THR A 47 -0.50 0.76 -14.86
CA THR A 47 -0.99 1.35 -16.13
C THR A 47 -1.03 2.89 -16.06
N THR A 48 -1.09 3.57 -17.20
CA THR A 48 -1.13 5.04 -17.28
C THR A 48 -2.53 5.59 -16.94
N ARG A 49 -2.58 6.82 -16.38
CA ARG A 49 -3.77 7.42 -15.76
C ARG A 49 -5.03 7.40 -16.65
N SER A 50 -6.18 7.07 -16.06
CA SER A 50 -7.49 7.49 -16.57
C SER A 50 -8.35 8.02 -15.41
N VAL A 51 -8.81 9.28 -15.56
CA VAL A 51 -9.69 10.10 -14.71
C VAL A 51 -9.26 10.30 -13.25
N ILE A 52 -9.20 11.58 -12.85
CA ILE A 52 -8.76 12.10 -11.55
C ILE A 52 -9.58 11.47 -10.42
N THR A 53 -9.04 10.41 -9.83
CA THR A 53 -9.45 9.88 -8.52
C THR A 53 -8.42 10.40 -7.51
N ARG A 54 -8.81 10.63 -6.26
CA ARG A 54 -7.92 11.12 -5.19
C ARG A 54 -7.04 9.95 -4.71
N THR A 55 -6.14 9.53 -5.60
CA THR A 55 -5.70 8.14 -5.77
C THR A 55 -4.74 7.59 -4.72
N PRO A 56 -4.71 6.26 -4.56
CA PRO A 56 -3.55 5.52 -4.04
C PRO A 56 -2.37 5.60 -5.01
N ILE A 57 -1.29 4.88 -4.70
CA ILE A 57 -0.06 4.91 -5.49
C ILE A 57 -0.35 4.58 -6.96
N SER A 58 0.28 5.29 -7.86
CA SER A 58 0.11 5.15 -9.31
C SER A 58 1.47 5.29 -9.99
N THR A 59 1.52 4.94 -11.28
CA THR A 59 2.73 5.14 -12.09
C THR A 59 3.22 6.59 -11.99
N ASN A 60 4.51 6.75 -11.71
CA ASN A 60 5.24 8.01 -11.47
C ASN A 60 5.05 8.64 -10.08
N ASP A 61 4.31 8.03 -9.17
CA ASP A 61 4.27 8.49 -7.79
C ASP A 61 5.60 8.20 -7.08
N ASN A 62 5.98 9.08 -6.15
CA ASN A 62 7.13 8.83 -5.29
C ASN A 62 6.69 7.98 -4.09
N VAL A 63 7.30 6.80 -3.95
CA VAL A 63 6.96 5.80 -2.94
C VAL A 63 8.08 5.71 -1.92
N THR A 64 7.72 5.72 -0.63
CA THR A 64 8.66 5.49 0.47
C THR A 64 8.40 4.13 1.10
N ALA A 65 9.38 3.23 1.09
CA ALA A 65 9.26 1.87 1.62
C ALA A 65 10.36 1.56 2.65
N ASP A 66 10.06 0.62 3.55
CA ASP A 66 11.05 -0.03 4.40
C ASP A 66 11.70 -1.19 3.63
N PHE A 67 13.03 -1.28 3.66
CA PHE A 67 13.82 -2.37 3.11
C PHE A 67 14.44 -3.15 4.27
N LEU A 68 14.11 -4.43 4.34
CA LEU A 68 14.45 -5.32 5.45
C LEU A 68 15.42 -6.38 4.96
N CYS A 69 16.64 -6.37 5.48
CA CYS A 69 17.67 -7.34 5.17
C CYS A 69 17.70 -8.42 6.25
N PHE A 70 17.46 -9.66 5.84
CA PHE A 70 17.51 -10.85 6.66
C PHE A 70 18.74 -11.67 6.32
N MET A 71 19.32 -12.29 7.33
CA MET A 71 20.43 -13.21 7.18
C MET A 71 19.93 -14.65 7.34
N ALA A 72 20.33 -15.52 6.41
CA ALA A 72 20.23 -16.96 6.61
C ALA A 72 21.61 -17.60 6.76
N THR A 73 21.69 -18.62 7.62
CA THR A 73 22.90 -19.40 7.83
C THR A 73 22.78 -20.76 7.17
N GLN A 74 23.89 -21.23 6.63
CA GLN A 74 24.04 -22.57 6.08
C GLN A 74 24.43 -23.52 7.21
N ALA A 75 23.71 -24.62 7.37
CA ALA A 75 24.05 -25.72 8.26
C ALA A 75 24.18 -27.00 7.43
N ASP A 76 25.28 -27.72 7.58
CA ASP A 76 25.54 -29.00 6.92
C ASP A 76 25.38 -29.00 5.38
N GLY A 77 25.75 -27.89 4.72
CA GLY A 77 25.65 -27.76 3.26
C GLY A 77 24.25 -27.38 2.73
N VAL A 78 23.27 -27.19 3.61
CA VAL A 78 21.91 -26.78 3.27
C VAL A 78 21.62 -25.41 3.87
N ILE A 79 21.01 -24.54 3.07
CA ILE A 79 20.61 -23.21 3.53
C ILE A 79 19.22 -23.32 4.13
N ASN A 80 19.14 -23.02 5.42
CA ASN A 80 17.89 -23.04 6.12
C ASN A 80 17.11 -21.75 5.81
N THR A 81 16.19 -21.81 4.84
CA THR A 81 15.37 -20.65 4.48
C THR A 81 14.33 -20.29 5.54
N ASP A 82 14.10 -21.15 6.54
CA ASP A 82 13.24 -20.83 7.69
C ASP A 82 13.90 -19.79 8.61
N THR A 83 15.19 -19.48 8.43
CA THR A 83 15.93 -18.47 9.20
C THR A 83 15.81 -17.04 8.66
N LEU A 84 14.88 -16.75 7.75
CA LEU A 84 14.42 -15.35 7.49
C LEU A 84 13.88 -14.67 8.77
N SER A 85 13.92 -15.34 9.92
CA SER A 85 13.69 -14.80 11.26
C SER A 85 14.74 -13.82 11.75
N THR A 86 15.98 -13.88 11.27
CA THR A 86 17.08 -13.05 11.80
C THR A 86 17.24 -11.79 10.98
N LEU A 87 16.67 -10.68 11.47
CA LEU A 87 16.90 -9.36 10.90
C LEU A 87 18.39 -9.00 11.06
N TYR A 88 19.07 -8.78 9.94
CA TYR A 88 20.46 -8.33 9.91
C TYR A 88 20.55 -6.82 9.89
N ASP A 89 19.80 -6.18 8.99
CA ASP A 89 19.77 -4.73 8.89
C ASP A 89 18.45 -4.24 8.30
N LYS A 90 18.15 -2.95 8.47
CA LYS A 90 17.02 -2.27 7.83
C LYS A 90 17.38 -0.84 7.45
N THR A 91 16.68 -0.34 6.43
CA THR A 91 16.71 1.05 6.02
C THR A 91 15.36 1.47 5.44
N THR A 92 15.14 2.77 5.31
CA THR A 92 14.08 3.30 4.44
C THR A 92 14.68 3.64 3.08
N GLY A 93 13.84 3.71 2.05
CA GLY A 93 14.24 4.21 0.74
C GLY A 93 13.06 4.76 -0.04
N THR A 94 13.38 5.56 -1.06
CA THR A 94 12.39 6.14 -1.97
C THR A 94 12.63 5.71 -3.40
N PHE A 95 11.56 5.50 -4.16
CA PHE A 95 11.62 5.19 -5.58
C PHE A 95 10.37 5.71 -6.31
N THR A 96 10.49 5.90 -7.61
CA THR A 96 9.34 6.23 -8.47
C THR A 96 8.59 4.95 -8.84
N ALA A 97 7.29 4.87 -8.56
CA ALA A 97 6.48 3.71 -8.93
C ALA A 97 6.42 3.53 -10.45
N ASN A 98 6.81 2.36 -10.93
CA ASN A 98 6.79 2.01 -12.36
C ASN A 98 6.77 0.49 -12.52
N ALA A 99 6.20 -0.02 -13.61
CA ALA A 99 6.26 -1.45 -13.96
C ALA A 99 7.71 -1.91 -14.24
N THR A 100 8.56 -1.02 -14.74
CA THR A 100 9.98 -1.27 -14.96
C THR A 100 10.77 -0.93 -13.71
N ALA A 101 11.78 -1.74 -13.38
CA ALA A 101 12.67 -1.50 -12.26
C ALA A 101 13.29 -0.08 -12.31
N GLN A 102 13.04 0.70 -11.27
CA GLN A 102 13.62 2.02 -11.02
C GLN A 102 14.72 1.92 -9.97
N ALA A 103 15.65 2.89 -9.98
CA ALA A 103 16.65 2.99 -8.93
C ALA A 103 16.01 3.37 -7.59
N VAL A 104 16.52 2.79 -6.50
CA VAL A 104 16.10 3.15 -5.14
C VAL A 104 17.13 4.10 -4.53
N SER A 105 16.65 5.17 -3.90
CA SER A 105 17.47 6.03 -3.04
C SER A 105 17.30 5.58 -1.59
N LEU A 106 18.26 4.82 -1.06
CA LEU A 106 18.25 4.37 0.34
C LEU A 106 18.76 5.48 1.27
N THR A 107 18.15 5.61 2.44
CA THR A 107 18.63 6.55 3.48
C THR A 107 19.93 6.09 4.13
N LYS A 108 20.15 4.76 4.16
CA LYS A 108 21.39 4.12 4.58
C LYS A 108 21.70 2.96 3.63
N ILE A 109 22.97 2.81 3.26
CA ILE A 109 23.45 1.68 2.46
C ILE A 109 23.20 0.36 3.22
N LEU A 110 22.68 -0.65 2.53
CA LEU A 110 22.58 -2.02 3.03
C LEU A 110 23.80 -2.82 2.60
N TYR A 111 24.34 -3.62 3.52
CA TYR A 111 25.50 -4.48 3.26
C TYR A 111 25.14 -5.96 3.38
N TYR A 112 25.90 -6.79 2.69
CA TYR A 112 25.86 -8.24 2.85
C TYR A 112 26.28 -8.64 4.28
N PRO A 113 25.61 -9.63 4.92
CA PRO A 113 26.02 -10.19 6.19
C PRO A 113 27.24 -11.09 5.98
N GLY A 114 28.43 -10.55 6.22
CA GLY A 114 29.70 -11.25 6.07
C GLY A 114 30.70 -10.50 5.19
N ASP A 115 31.92 -11.01 5.14
CA ASP A 115 32.97 -10.51 4.24
C ASP A 115 32.87 -11.15 2.84
N ARG A 116 33.79 -10.79 1.94
CA ARG A 116 33.85 -11.34 0.56
C ARG A 116 34.02 -12.87 0.50
N ASN A 117 34.68 -13.48 1.48
CA ASN A 117 35.00 -14.91 1.48
C ASN A 117 33.92 -15.74 2.21
N GLU A 118 32.94 -15.08 2.83
CA GLU A 118 31.86 -15.74 3.54
C GLU A 118 30.95 -16.52 2.58
N SER A 119 30.85 -17.83 2.85
CA SER A 119 30.11 -18.79 2.01
C SER A 119 28.99 -19.49 2.77
N THR A 120 28.92 -19.30 4.09
CA THR A 120 27.91 -19.90 4.96
C THR A 120 26.74 -18.96 5.23
N LEU A 121 26.84 -17.67 4.90
CA LEU A 121 25.76 -16.70 5.06
C LEU A 121 25.07 -16.38 3.74
N ARG A 122 23.80 -15.97 3.81
CA ARG A 122 23.02 -15.37 2.71
C ARG A 122 22.27 -14.14 3.15
N ALA A 123 22.20 -13.14 2.27
CA ALA A 123 21.32 -11.98 2.40
C ALA A 123 20.00 -12.19 1.65
N TYR A 124 18.90 -11.83 2.30
CA TYR A 124 17.60 -11.71 1.68
C TYR A 124 17.04 -10.33 1.95
N VAL A 125 16.64 -9.59 0.91
CA VAL A 125 16.04 -8.26 1.09
C VAL A 125 14.58 -8.28 0.67
N ALA A 126 13.70 -7.89 1.58
CA ALA A 126 12.28 -7.66 1.34
C ALA A 126 11.95 -6.17 1.38
N GLY A 127 10.84 -5.78 0.75
CA GLY A 127 10.35 -4.40 0.73
C GLY A 127 8.93 -4.31 1.25
N VAL A 128 8.63 -3.32 2.11
CA VAL A 128 7.29 -3.08 2.65
C VAL A 128 6.92 -1.61 2.52
N HIS A 129 5.75 -1.34 1.95
CA HIS A 129 5.13 -0.02 1.94
C HIS A 129 3.76 -0.09 2.64
N PRO A 130 3.33 0.95 3.39
CA PRO A 130 4.06 2.17 3.71
C PRO A 130 5.23 1.94 4.67
N ALA A 131 6.25 2.80 4.55
CA ALA A 131 7.36 2.83 5.50
C ALA A 131 6.92 3.35 6.88
N GLY A 132 7.75 3.08 7.90
CA GLY A 132 7.54 3.59 9.26
C GLY A 132 6.64 2.70 10.12
N GLY A 133 6.40 1.47 9.69
CA GLY A 133 5.80 0.45 10.54
C GLY A 133 6.73 0.03 11.68
N THR A 134 6.16 -0.52 12.74
CA THR A 134 6.96 -1.11 13.83
C THR A 134 7.26 -2.57 13.49
N LEU A 135 8.55 -2.90 13.34
CA LEU A 135 9.01 -4.25 13.12
C LEU A 135 9.27 -4.96 14.45
N ASN A 136 8.61 -6.10 14.66
CA ASN A 136 8.91 -7.04 15.74
C ASN A 136 9.07 -8.44 15.12
N ASN A 137 10.25 -9.03 15.28
CA ASN A 137 10.66 -10.24 14.58
C ASN A 137 10.43 -10.10 13.07
N GLN A 138 9.53 -10.90 12.49
CA GLN A 138 9.16 -10.90 11.08
C GLN A 138 7.84 -10.17 10.81
N THR A 139 7.29 -9.45 11.79
CA THR A 139 5.99 -8.78 11.65
C THR A 139 6.16 -7.27 11.65
N VAL A 140 5.78 -6.64 10.54
CA VAL A 140 5.63 -5.19 10.44
C VAL A 140 4.20 -4.84 10.83
N THR A 141 4.05 -4.05 11.90
CA THR A 141 2.76 -3.48 12.30
C THR A 141 2.61 -2.08 11.70
N PHE A 142 1.52 -1.84 10.97
CA PHE A 142 1.27 -0.56 10.32
C PHE A 142 0.82 0.50 11.33
N ALA A 143 1.21 1.76 11.08
CA ALA A 143 0.97 2.87 12.01
C ALA A 143 -0.50 3.34 12.04
N SER A 144 -1.26 3.11 10.96
CA SER A 144 -2.65 3.52 10.83
C SER A 144 -3.52 2.36 10.36
N THR A 145 -4.79 2.39 10.76
CA THR A 145 -5.86 1.45 10.36
C THR A 145 -7.11 2.23 9.94
N ASP A 146 -6.92 3.37 9.28
CA ASP A 146 -7.98 4.26 8.80
C ASP A 146 -8.54 3.89 7.41
N GLY A 147 -8.02 2.82 6.81
CA GLY A 147 -8.41 2.37 5.48
C GLY A 147 -7.78 3.16 4.34
N GLN A 148 -6.81 4.05 4.59
CA GLN A 148 -6.12 4.79 3.51
C GLN A 148 -4.80 4.14 3.09
N GLN A 149 -4.29 3.19 3.90
CA GLN A 149 -2.98 2.59 3.67
C GLN A 149 -3.00 1.61 2.50
N ASP A 150 -2.35 2.00 1.42
CA ASP A 150 -2.05 1.11 0.29
C ASP A 150 -0.87 0.21 0.64
N VAL A 151 -1.13 -0.94 1.26
CA VAL A 151 -0.04 -1.85 1.65
C VAL A 151 0.51 -2.54 0.41
N MET A 152 1.81 -2.39 0.16
CA MET A 152 2.53 -3.11 -0.89
C MET A 152 3.68 -3.92 -0.31
N PHE A 153 3.96 -5.07 -0.94
CA PHE A 153 5.01 -5.99 -0.53
C PHE A 153 5.84 -6.46 -1.70
N ALA A 154 7.16 -6.37 -1.54
CA ALA A 154 8.13 -7.06 -2.37
C ALA A 154 8.73 -8.24 -1.59
N LYS A 155 8.55 -9.44 -2.15
CA LYS A 155 9.04 -10.69 -1.55
C LYS A 155 10.56 -10.65 -1.35
N PRO A 156 11.10 -11.37 -0.35
CA PRO A 156 12.53 -11.42 -0.12
C PRO A 156 13.29 -11.93 -1.36
N VAL A 157 14.24 -11.14 -1.86
CA VAL A 157 15.16 -11.53 -2.94
C VAL A 157 16.46 -12.04 -2.36
N ASP A 158 16.90 -13.22 -2.82
CA ASP A 158 18.13 -13.88 -2.40
C ASP A 158 19.36 -13.31 -3.15
N PHE A 159 20.25 -12.64 -2.41
CA PHE A 159 21.51 -12.08 -2.94
C PHE A 159 22.66 -13.10 -3.04
N LYS A 160 22.39 -14.37 -2.73
CA LYS A 160 23.27 -15.53 -2.91
C LYS A 160 24.56 -15.49 -2.10
N THR A 161 25.60 -14.82 -2.58
CA THR A 161 26.94 -14.75 -1.98
C THR A 161 27.40 -13.30 -1.95
N ALA A 162 28.41 -12.97 -1.15
CA ALA A 162 28.97 -11.63 -1.10
C ALA A 162 29.45 -11.13 -2.48
N GLU A 163 30.05 -12.01 -3.28
CA GLU A 163 30.49 -11.71 -4.65
C GLU A 163 29.30 -11.47 -5.61
N ALA A 164 28.24 -12.26 -5.50
CA ALA A 164 27.03 -12.08 -6.30
C ALA A 164 26.35 -10.75 -5.94
N ALA A 165 26.30 -10.38 -4.66
CA ALA A 165 25.73 -9.12 -4.22
C ALA A 165 26.45 -7.88 -4.80
N ALA A 166 27.77 -7.96 -4.96
CA ALA A 166 28.59 -6.88 -5.53
C ALA A 166 28.26 -6.54 -6.99
N SER A 167 27.85 -7.57 -7.73
CA SER A 167 27.69 -7.57 -9.19
C SER A 167 26.23 -7.61 -9.62
N ALA A 168 25.33 -8.06 -8.75
CA ALA A 168 23.90 -8.12 -9.01
C ALA A 168 23.22 -6.76 -8.83
N ASN A 169 22.32 -6.42 -9.76
CA ASN A 169 21.25 -5.47 -9.51
C ASN A 169 19.99 -6.31 -9.28
N ALA A 170 19.66 -6.60 -8.02
CA ALA A 170 18.42 -7.29 -7.69
C ALA A 170 17.24 -6.32 -7.84
N SER A 171 16.16 -6.80 -8.44
CA SER A 171 14.90 -6.04 -8.54
C SER A 171 13.89 -6.57 -7.51
N LEU A 172 13.36 -5.67 -6.69
CA LEU A 172 12.25 -5.93 -5.81
C LEU A 172 10.95 -5.48 -6.48
N GLU A 173 10.06 -6.43 -6.73
CA GLU A 173 8.75 -6.18 -7.32
C GLU A 173 7.68 -6.06 -6.24
N PHE A 174 7.13 -4.87 -6.06
CA PHE A 174 6.07 -4.59 -5.11
C PHE A 174 4.71 -4.96 -5.69
N SER A 175 3.93 -5.72 -4.93
CA SER A 175 2.54 -6.03 -5.26
C SER A 175 1.60 -5.45 -4.21
N HIS A 176 0.48 -4.90 -4.65
CA HIS A 176 -0.58 -4.40 -3.77
C HIS A 176 -1.24 -5.54 -3.01
N GLN A 177 -1.36 -5.39 -1.69
CA GLN A 177 -1.85 -6.43 -0.77
C GLN A 177 -3.30 -6.18 -0.33
N THR A 178 -3.92 -5.11 -0.82
CA THR A 178 -5.28 -4.70 -0.48
C THR A 178 -6.18 -4.72 -1.71
N SER A 179 -7.50 -4.68 -1.48
CA SER A 179 -8.48 -4.30 -2.48
C SER A 179 -8.80 -2.82 -2.34
N GLN A 180 -8.74 -2.08 -3.45
CA GLN A 180 -9.14 -0.67 -3.44
C GLN A 180 -10.62 -0.53 -3.82
N LEU A 181 -11.40 0.17 -3.00
CA LEU A 181 -12.74 0.64 -3.36
C LEU A 181 -12.68 2.15 -3.58
N TYR A 182 -13.22 2.65 -4.70
CA TYR A 182 -13.34 4.08 -4.95
C TYR A 182 -14.75 4.44 -5.35
N PHE A 183 -15.23 5.57 -4.86
CA PHE A 183 -16.64 5.93 -4.93
C PHE A 183 -16.85 7.11 -5.87
N MET A 184 -17.74 6.88 -6.82
CA MET A 184 -18.24 7.87 -7.74
C MET A 184 -19.72 8.08 -7.47
N ALA A 185 -20.23 9.30 -7.63
CA ALA A 185 -21.65 9.53 -7.51
C ALA A 185 -22.18 10.59 -8.47
N ASP A 186 -23.46 10.42 -8.81
CA ASP A 186 -24.28 11.37 -9.57
C ASP A 186 -25.73 11.39 -9.04
N THR A 187 -26.49 12.37 -9.52
CA THR A 187 -27.94 12.47 -9.35
C THR A 187 -28.57 12.83 -10.68
N VAL A 188 -29.83 12.50 -10.91
CA VAL A 188 -30.52 12.96 -12.14
C VAL A 188 -30.87 14.45 -12.08
N ALA A 189 -30.77 15.12 -13.24
CA ALA A 189 -31.28 16.47 -13.44
C ALA A 189 -32.81 16.51 -13.30
N TYR A 190 -33.33 17.66 -12.83
CA TYR A 190 -34.77 17.86 -12.71
C TYR A 190 -35.46 17.83 -14.07
N ASN A 191 -36.26 16.77 -14.28
CA ASN A 191 -37.16 16.67 -15.41
C ASN A 191 -38.57 17.12 -14.99
N PRO A 192 -39.07 18.27 -15.50
CA PRO A 192 -40.39 18.79 -15.15
C PRO A 192 -41.56 17.93 -15.64
N THR A 193 -41.32 17.00 -16.58
CA THR A 193 -42.35 16.17 -17.23
C THR A 193 -42.47 14.79 -16.58
N THR A 194 -41.38 14.20 -16.11
CA THR A 194 -41.36 12.86 -15.50
C THR A 194 -41.18 12.86 -13.99
N GLY A 195 -40.85 14.02 -13.39
CA GLY A 195 -40.30 14.05 -12.03
C GLY A 195 -38.93 13.37 -11.97
N GLY A 196 -38.48 13.02 -10.76
CA GLY A 196 -37.28 12.19 -10.55
C GLY A 196 -36.05 12.91 -10.02
N ALA A 197 -36.01 14.25 -10.01
CA ALA A 197 -35.00 14.97 -9.25
C ALA A 197 -35.50 15.44 -7.89
N PHE A 198 -34.55 15.56 -6.98
CA PHE A 198 -34.80 16.07 -5.65
C PHE A 198 -35.22 17.54 -5.67
N ALA A 199 -36.08 17.93 -4.73
CA ALA A 199 -36.53 19.32 -4.56
C ALA A 199 -35.45 20.17 -3.87
N GLY A 200 -34.25 20.24 -4.45
CA GLY A 200 -33.10 20.98 -3.94
C GLY A 200 -31.77 20.25 -4.17
N PRO A 201 -30.66 20.88 -3.76
CA PRO A 201 -29.33 20.30 -3.91
C PRO A 201 -29.19 19.01 -3.11
N VAL A 202 -28.46 18.04 -3.68
CA VAL A 202 -28.10 16.78 -3.05
C VAL A 202 -26.61 16.78 -2.75
N THR A 203 -26.23 16.52 -1.51
CA THR A 203 -24.82 16.38 -1.11
C THR A 203 -24.64 15.05 -0.38
N ILE A 204 -23.47 14.42 -0.50
CA ILE A 204 -23.14 13.23 0.30
C ILE A 204 -22.60 13.70 1.65
N LYS A 205 -23.15 13.15 2.73
CA LYS A 205 -22.70 13.44 4.09
C LYS A 205 -21.73 12.38 4.60
N SER A 206 -22.05 11.11 4.34
CA SER A 206 -21.17 10.01 4.74
C SER A 206 -21.36 8.78 3.86
N ILE A 207 -20.29 8.00 3.76
CA ILE A 207 -20.26 6.66 3.23
C ILE A 207 -19.52 5.81 4.26
N GLU A 208 -20.10 4.68 4.65
CA GLU A 208 -19.43 3.68 5.49
C GLU A 208 -19.43 2.33 4.77
N VAL A 209 -18.29 1.65 4.77
CA VAL A 209 -18.20 0.25 4.33
C VAL A 209 -18.47 -0.66 5.51
N ILE A 210 -19.55 -1.45 5.42
CA ILE A 210 -19.99 -2.31 6.52
C ILE A 210 -19.08 -3.53 6.64
N ASN A 211 -18.72 -3.89 7.88
CA ASN A 211 -17.90 -5.06 8.20
C ASN A 211 -16.58 -5.13 7.42
N ALA A 212 -16.01 -3.97 7.09
CA ALA A 212 -14.70 -3.87 6.47
C ALA A 212 -13.61 -4.34 7.43
N GLN A 213 -12.51 -4.82 6.84
CA GLN A 213 -11.26 -5.07 7.56
C GLN A 213 -10.16 -4.34 6.79
N VAL A 214 -9.25 -3.71 7.51
CA VAL A 214 -8.12 -2.97 6.94
C VAL A 214 -6.81 -3.63 7.38
N PRO A 215 -5.69 -3.42 6.67
CA PRO A 215 -4.42 -4.03 7.05
C PRO A 215 -3.98 -3.56 8.44
N LYS A 216 -3.61 -4.50 9.31
CA LYS A 216 -3.07 -4.20 10.64
C LYS A 216 -1.57 -4.47 10.71
N SER A 217 -1.14 -5.60 10.17
CA SER A 217 0.26 -5.98 10.11
C SER A 217 0.51 -6.96 8.96
N MET A 218 1.79 -7.20 8.67
CA MET A 218 2.24 -8.16 7.67
C MET A 218 3.39 -9.00 8.22
N ASN A 219 3.37 -10.29 7.96
CA ASN A 219 4.55 -11.13 8.10
C ASN A 219 5.42 -10.98 6.83
N VAL A 220 6.63 -10.45 6.98
CA VAL A 220 7.51 -10.10 5.84
C VAL A 220 8.29 -11.26 5.27
N ALA A 221 8.29 -12.43 5.93
CA ALA A 221 8.85 -13.65 5.36
C ALA A 221 7.85 -14.34 4.43
N THR A 222 6.54 -14.29 4.76
CA THR A 222 5.49 -14.96 3.97
C THR A 222 4.65 -14.03 3.11
N GLY A 223 4.66 -12.72 3.39
CA GLY A 223 3.75 -11.74 2.81
C GLY A 223 2.33 -11.77 3.40
N ALA A 224 2.08 -12.58 4.43
CA ALA A 224 0.72 -12.74 4.97
C ALA A 224 0.26 -11.48 5.73
N ILE A 225 -0.86 -10.90 5.30
CA ILE A 225 -1.52 -9.79 6.01
C ILE A 225 -2.33 -10.33 7.19
N THR A 226 -2.14 -9.71 8.35
CA THR A 226 -3.11 -9.76 9.44
C THR A 226 -4.04 -8.56 9.34
N TRP A 227 -5.33 -8.83 9.22
CA TRP A 227 -6.38 -7.81 9.09
C TRP A 227 -6.92 -7.40 10.46
N THR A 228 -7.52 -6.21 10.56
CA THR A 228 -8.32 -5.82 11.73
C THR A 228 -9.54 -6.73 11.90
N ASN A 229 -10.18 -6.67 13.06
CA ASN A 229 -11.53 -7.23 13.22
C ASN A 229 -12.51 -6.50 12.29
N LYS A 230 -13.58 -7.19 11.88
CA LYS A 230 -14.66 -6.60 11.07
C LYS A 230 -15.32 -5.45 11.83
N ALA A 231 -15.39 -4.28 11.20
CA ALA A 231 -16.06 -3.10 11.71
C ALA A 231 -16.58 -2.23 10.56
N ASN A 232 -17.48 -1.30 10.84
CA ASN A 232 -17.85 -0.30 9.84
C ASN A 232 -16.67 0.68 9.66
N LEU A 233 -16.27 0.89 8.42
CA LEU A 233 -15.20 1.80 8.04
C LEU A 233 -15.81 3.08 7.44
N SER A 234 -15.65 4.21 8.12
CA SER A 234 -16.05 5.51 7.58
C SER A 234 -15.07 5.95 6.49
N VAL A 235 -15.60 6.28 5.32
CA VAL A 235 -14.80 6.78 4.19
C VAL A 235 -14.45 8.25 4.42
N GLN A 236 -13.18 8.61 4.24
CA GLN A 236 -12.66 9.93 4.56
C GLN A 236 -12.87 10.94 3.42
N ASN A 237 -12.80 12.22 3.77
CA ASN A 237 -12.80 13.36 2.86
C ASN A 237 -13.95 13.36 1.83
N VAL A 238 -15.16 13.03 2.28
CA VAL A 238 -16.40 13.15 1.51
C VAL A 238 -16.60 14.61 1.08
N SER A 239 -16.81 14.80 -0.21
CA SER A 239 -17.03 16.10 -0.84
C SER A 239 -18.34 16.71 -0.35
N SER A 240 -18.28 18.00 -0.01
CA SER A 240 -19.46 18.80 0.34
C SER A 240 -20.15 19.40 -0.89
N GLU A 241 -19.61 19.17 -2.09
CA GLU A 241 -20.20 19.69 -3.32
C GLU A 241 -21.54 19.03 -3.62
N ALA A 242 -22.45 19.82 -4.20
CA ALA A 242 -23.68 19.27 -4.75
C ALA A 242 -23.35 18.28 -5.88
N LEU A 243 -24.09 17.16 -5.88
CA LEU A 243 -24.09 16.22 -6.99
C LEU A 243 -24.77 16.84 -8.21
N THR A 244 -24.29 16.47 -9.38
CA THR A 244 -24.85 16.81 -10.68
C THR A 244 -25.21 15.52 -11.42
N ASP A 245 -25.66 15.64 -12.67
CA ASP A 245 -25.86 14.53 -13.61
C ASP A 245 -24.54 14.00 -14.22
N GLU A 246 -23.41 14.50 -13.75
CA GLU A 246 -22.08 14.01 -14.10
C GLU A 246 -21.53 13.11 -12.97
N LEU A 247 -21.19 11.88 -13.33
CA LEU A 247 -20.56 10.92 -12.43
C LEU A 247 -19.15 11.38 -12.05
N LYS A 248 -18.96 11.76 -10.77
CA LYS A 248 -17.68 12.28 -10.28
C LYS A 248 -17.21 11.59 -9.00
N SER A 249 -15.91 11.69 -8.71
CA SER A 249 -15.32 11.20 -7.47
C SER A 249 -15.81 12.04 -6.29
N VAL A 250 -16.25 11.38 -5.21
CA VAL A 250 -16.91 12.07 -4.10
C VAL A 250 -16.19 11.93 -2.76
N CYS A 251 -15.17 11.11 -2.65
CA CYS A 251 -14.39 10.92 -1.43
C CYS A 251 -13.04 10.28 -1.75
N ASP A 252 -12.25 10.02 -0.71
CA ASP A 252 -11.03 9.23 -0.85
C ASP A 252 -11.35 7.74 -1.02
N PRO A 253 -10.53 7.01 -1.80
CA PRO A 253 -10.64 5.57 -1.89
C PRO A 253 -10.28 4.90 -0.56
N VAL A 254 -10.75 3.67 -0.37
CA VAL A 254 -10.40 2.85 0.80
C VAL A 254 -9.74 1.54 0.41
N MET A 255 -8.79 1.11 1.24
CA MET A 255 -8.00 -0.10 1.14
C MET A 255 -8.45 -1.11 2.17
N VAL A 256 -9.08 -2.18 1.69
CA VAL A 256 -9.75 -3.18 2.53
C VAL A 256 -9.31 -4.60 2.16
N ALA A 257 -9.63 -5.55 3.04
CA ALA A 257 -9.53 -6.96 2.75
C ALA A 257 -10.43 -7.33 1.54
N PRO A 258 -10.04 -8.34 0.75
CA PRO A 258 -10.92 -8.90 -0.26
C PRO A 258 -12.19 -9.46 0.41
N SER A 259 -13.34 -9.30 -0.26
CA SER A 259 -14.64 -9.73 0.24
C SER A 259 -15.51 -10.26 -0.89
N ALA A 260 -16.30 -11.29 -0.59
CA ALA A 260 -17.31 -11.82 -1.51
C ALA A 260 -18.53 -10.89 -1.67
N GLU A 261 -18.66 -9.91 -0.78
CA GLU A 261 -19.77 -8.96 -0.78
C GLU A 261 -19.34 -7.64 -0.17
N ILE A 262 -19.72 -6.53 -0.81
CA ILE A 262 -19.57 -5.18 -0.27
C ILE A 262 -20.94 -4.63 0.08
N ARG A 263 -21.05 -4.00 1.26
CA ARG A 263 -22.25 -3.31 1.72
C ARG A 263 -21.91 -1.93 2.26
N LEU A 264 -22.80 -0.98 2.05
CA LEU A 264 -22.61 0.40 2.46
C LEU A 264 -23.74 0.92 3.35
N ASN A 265 -23.40 1.79 4.30
CA ASN A 265 -24.33 2.80 4.80
C ASN A 265 -24.02 4.11 4.10
N VAL A 266 -25.04 4.79 3.58
CA VAL A 266 -24.87 6.07 2.89
C VAL A 266 -25.83 7.08 3.47
N VAL A 267 -25.35 8.28 3.78
CA VAL A 267 -26.20 9.42 4.17
C VAL A 267 -26.01 10.52 3.15
N ILE A 268 -27.11 11.02 2.61
CA ILE A 268 -27.15 12.23 1.77
C ILE A 268 -27.94 13.31 2.49
N SER A 269 -27.67 14.56 2.16
CA SER A 269 -28.52 15.69 2.53
C SER A 269 -29.25 16.20 1.29
N VAL A 270 -30.57 16.29 1.37
CA VAL A 270 -31.45 16.84 0.34
C VAL A 270 -32.08 18.10 0.90
N ASN A 271 -31.72 19.26 0.34
CA ASN A 271 -32.21 20.56 0.81
C ASN A 271 -32.02 20.76 2.34
N GLY A 272 -30.93 20.25 2.89
CA GLY A 272 -30.61 20.34 4.32
C GLY A 272 -31.21 19.24 5.20
N GLU A 273 -32.07 18.36 4.66
CA GLU A 273 -32.58 17.19 5.39
C GLU A 273 -31.79 15.93 5.06
N ASP A 274 -31.40 15.20 6.10
CA ASP A 274 -30.65 13.96 5.93
C ASP A 274 -31.56 12.78 5.55
N LYS A 275 -31.10 11.99 4.59
CA LYS A 275 -31.71 10.74 4.13
C LYS A 275 -30.68 9.63 4.22
N THR A 276 -31.06 8.53 4.88
CA THR A 276 -30.16 7.41 5.17
C THR A 276 -30.52 6.19 4.34
N PHE A 277 -29.51 5.57 3.73
CA PHE A 277 -29.58 4.31 3.01
C PHE A 277 -28.73 3.28 3.75
N PRO A 278 -29.32 2.51 4.67
CA PRO A 278 -28.59 1.50 5.40
C PRO A 278 -28.43 0.22 4.58
N ASN A 279 -27.33 -0.50 4.81
CA ASN A 279 -27.15 -1.88 4.35
C ASN A 279 -27.30 -2.09 2.83
N VAL A 280 -26.84 -1.13 2.04
CA VAL A 280 -26.91 -1.15 0.58
C VAL A 280 -25.94 -2.18 0.02
N LEU A 281 -26.47 -3.24 -0.58
CA LEU A 281 -25.68 -4.29 -1.23
C LEU A 281 -25.14 -3.81 -2.58
N ILE A 282 -23.82 -3.95 -2.77
CA ILE A 282 -23.16 -3.55 -4.01
C ILE A 282 -23.12 -4.74 -4.98
N LYS A 283 -23.71 -4.52 -6.16
CA LYS A 283 -23.81 -5.51 -7.23
C LYS A 283 -22.80 -5.21 -8.33
N LYS A 284 -22.21 -6.26 -8.90
CA LYS A 284 -21.43 -6.18 -10.14
C LYS A 284 -22.38 -6.10 -11.34
N ASP A 285 -23.43 -6.92 -11.33
CA ASP A 285 -24.47 -6.98 -12.35
C ASP A 285 -25.82 -7.37 -11.71
N ALA A 286 -26.86 -7.55 -12.53
CA ALA A 286 -28.21 -7.88 -12.06
C ALA A 286 -28.30 -9.19 -11.23
N THR A 287 -27.32 -10.08 -11.38
CA THR A 287 -27.34 -11.43 -10.81
C THR A 287 -26.25 -11.66 -9.76
N SER A 288 -25.15 -10.89 -9.78
CA SER A 288 -23.97 -11.15 -8.96
C SER A 288 -23.58 -9.96 -8.07
N ASN A 289 -23.07 -10.29 -6.88
CA ASN A 289 -22.48 -9.31 -5.96
C ASN A 289 -21.13 -8.83 -6.47
N LEU A 290 -20.74 -7.61 -6.12
CA LEU A 290 -19.36 -7.18 -6.29
C LEU A 290 -18.46 -7.97 -5.33
N VAL A 291 -17.47 -8.65 -5.90
CA VAL A 291 -16.39 -9.32 -5.16
C VAL A 291 -15.14 -8.45 -5.26
N SER A 292 -14.59 -8.02 -4.12
CA SER A 292 -13.31 -7.30 -4.09
C SER A 292 -12.15 -8.29 -4.04
N VAL A 293 -11.10 -8.01 -4.82
CA VAL A 293 -9.92 -8.86 -5.03
C VAL A 293 -8.66 -8.08 -4.71
N VAL A 294 -7.67 -8.73 -4.08
CA VAL A 294 -6.37 -8.13 -3.75
C VAL A 294 -5.67 -7.66 -5.03
N GLY A 295 -5.02 -6.51 -4.96
CA GLY A 295 -4.30 -5.90 -6.08
C GLY A 295 -5.20 -5.34 -7.17
N LYS A 296 -6.51 -5.23 -6.93
CA LYS A 296 -7.48 -4.70 -7.89
C LYS A 296 -8.23 -3.50 -7.32
N LYS A 297 -8.60 -2.57 -8.20
CA LYS A 297 -9.42 -1.40 -7.89
C LYS A 297 -10.85 -1.58 -8.39
N HIS A 298 -11.80 -1.21 -7.54
CA HIS A 298 -13.22 -1.45 -7.75
C HIS A 298 -13.98 -0.12 -7.71
N LYS A 299 -14.56 0.26 -8.84
CA LYS A 299 -15.42 1.44 -8.94
C LYS A 299 -16.75 1.11 -8.31
N ILE A 300 -17.21 1.96 -7.40
CA ILE A 300 -18.57 1.93 -6.86
C ILE A 300 -19.26 3.21 -7.32
N SER A 301 -20.27 3.06 -8.19
CA SER A 301 -21.08 4.16 -8.71
C SER A 301 -22.40 4.23 -7.95
N LEU A 302 -22.60 5.34 -7.23
CA LEU A 302 -23.80 5.64 -6.46
C LEU A 302 -24.67 6.64 -7.22
N LYS A 303 -25.83 6.19 -7.71
CA LYS A 303 -26.78 7.04 -8.41
C LYS A 303 -28.02 7.29 -7.57
N PHE A 304 -28.22 8.54 -7.19
CA PHE A 304 -29.36 8.96 -6.37
C PHE A 304 -30.49 9.48 -7.26
N ASN A 305 -31.69 8.90 -7.13
CA ASN A 305 -32.88 9.37 -7.85
C ASN A 305 -34.00 9.66 -6.85
N ALA A 306 -34.72 10.75 -7.06
CA ALA A 306 -35.97 10.96 -6.35
C ALA A 306 -37.02 9.96 -6.86
N PRO A 307 -37.99 9.55 -6.02
CA PRO A 307 -39.08 8.69 -6.46
C PRO A 307 -39.82 9.30 -7.65
N ALA A 308 -40.18 8.45 -8.63
CA ALA A 308 -41.21 8.80 -9.59
C ALA A 308 -42.52 9.07 -8.82
N TYR A 309 -43.21 10.18 -9.15
CA TYR A 309 -44.42 10.67 -8.48
C TYR A 309 -45.35 9.57 -7.93
N ALA A 310 -45.39 9.43 -6.60
CA ALA A 310 -46.53 8.97 -5.77
C ALA A 310 -46.16 8.81 -4.29
N ASP A 311 -44.88 8.60 -3.95
CA ASP A 311 -44.48 8.37 -2.56
C ASP A 311 -43.17 9.10 -2.24
N GLN A 312 -43.28 10.36 -1.82
CA GLN A 312 -42.13 11.19 -1.39
C GLN A 312 -41.40 10.60 -0.17
N SER A 313 -41.93 9.55 0.47
CA SER A 313 -41.26 8.84 1.57
C SER A 313 -40.25 7.77 1.11
N LYS A 314 -40.22 7.42 -0.19
CA LYS A 314 -39.35 6.36 -0.73
C LYS A 314 -38.32 6.93 -1.70
N ILE A 315 -37.03 6.84 -1.37
CA ILE A 315 -35.95 7.28 -2.27
C ILE A 315 -35.29 6.05 -2.90
N GLN A 316 -35.05 6.08 -4.22
CA GLN A 316 -34.39 4.98 -4.92
C GLN A 316 -32.89 5.27 -5.06
N LEU A 317 -32.08 4.36 -4.52
CA LEU A 317 -30.64 4.32 -4.74
C LEU A 317 -30.33 3.20 -5.73
N ASN A 318 -29.78 3.56 -6.89
CA ASN A 318 -29.27 2.59 -7.85
C ASN A 318 -27.76 2.53 -7.68
N VAL A 319 -27.23 1.34 -7.39
CA VAL A 319 -25.78 1.12 -7.25
C VAL A 319 -25.31 0.17 -8.32
N SER A 320 -24.26 0.55 -9.03
CA SER A 320 -23.53 -0.31 -9.94
C SER A 320 -22.04 -0.29 -9.59
N ALA A 321 -21.35 -1.40 -9.84
CA ALA A 321 -19.92 -1.48 -9.66
C ALA A 321 -19.23 -2.01 -10.92
N SER A 322 -18.06 -1.48 -11.23
CA SER A 322 -17.21 -1.97 -12.31
C SER A 322 -15.78 -2.16 -11.81
N VAL A 323 -15.16 -3.29 -12.11
CA VAL A 323 -13.75 -3.55 -11.78
C VAL A 323 -12.88 -2.91 -12.86
N ILE A 324 -11.86 -2.13 -12.49
CA ILE A 324 -10.77 -1.77 -13.40
C ILE A 324 -9.57 -2.58 -12.95
N GLU A 325 -9.00 -3.38 -13.83
CA GLU A 325 -7.84 -4.18 -13.49
C GLU A 325 -6.62 -3.30 -13.16
N TRP A 326 -5.85 -3.72 -12.17
CA TRP A 326 -4.44 -3.38 -12.09
C TRP A 326 -3.69 -4.63 -12.56
N ALA A 327 -2.82 -4.47 -13.57
CA ALA A 327 -2.39 -5.39 -14.64
C ALA A 327 -3.35 -5.49 -15.85
N GLU A 328 -2.84 -5.23 -17.06
CA GLU A 328 -3.47 -5.62 -18.34
C GLU A 328 -3.33 -7.14 -18.52
N GLY A 329 -4.45 -7.85 -18.73
CA GLY A 329 -4.46 -9.14 -19.42
C GLY A 329 -4.52 -8.96 -20.95
N ASP A 330 -4.39 -10.07 -21.69
CA ASP A 330 -4.54 -10.08 -23.15
C ASP A 330 -5.91 -9.55 -23.61
N SER A 331 -5.94 -8.88 -24.77
CA SER A 331 -7.12 -8.25 -25.34
C SER A 331 -8.07 -9.22 -26.06
N GLY A 332 -9.35 -8.85 -26.13
CA GLY A 332 -10.37 -9.48 -26.97
C GLY A 332 -11.52 -8.52 -27.26
N GLU A 333 -12.02 -8.52 -28.50
CA GLU A 333 -13.16 -7.72 -28.97
C GLU A 333 -14.47 -8.52 -28.97
N ALA A 334 -15.59 -7.82 -28.79
CA ALA A 334 -16.88 -8.26 -29.34
C ALA A 334 -17.74 -7.03 -29.69
N GLU A 335 -18.32 -7.05 -30.89
CA GLU A 335 -19.34 -6.12 -31.36
C GLU A 335 -20.73 -6.48 -30.78
N LEU A 336 -21.50 -5.46 -30.40
CA LEU A 336 -22.96 -5.37 -30.57
C LEU A 336 -23.39 -3.91 -30.74
#